data_AF-A0A940Q5R9-F1
#
_entry.id   AF-A0A940Q5R9-F1
#
_cell.length_a   1.000
_cell.length_b   1.000
_cell.length_c   1.000
_cell.angle_alpha   90.00
_cell.angle_beta   90.00
_cell.angle_gamma   90.00
#
_symmetry.space_group_name_H-M   'P 1'
#
loop_
_entity.id
_entity.type
_entity.pdbx_description
1 polymer ?
#
loop_
_entity_poly.entity_id
_entity_poly.type
_entity_poly.pdbx_seq_one_letter_code
_entity_poly.pdbx_strand_id
1 'polypeptide(L)'
;MSITGGICLLIMYMRYARHPEDSILFKCFFGMCVITFFEFTVGCIVNIHLGWEVWDYSHMYLNLLGQICPSYSAGWFLLSLPVALVCSAAGAPERRIAAAE
;
A
#
# COMPACT_ATOMS: atom_id res chain seq x y z
N MET A 1 -5.74 0.65 -13.80
CA MET A 1 -5.24 0.73 -12.41
C MET A 1 -4.53 -0.56 -11.94
N SER A 2 -4.61 -1.66 -12.71
CA SER A 2 -3.96 -2.94 -12.35
C SER A 2 -2.43 -2.86 -12.29
N ILE A 3 -1.81 -2.03 -13.14
CA ILE A 3 -0.34 -1.86 -13.15
C ILE A 3 0.13 -1.16 -11.86
N THR A 4 -0.45 0.00 -11.53
CA THR A 4 -0.13 0.72 -10.29
C THR A 4 -0.37 -0.14 -9.06
N GLY A 5 -1.52 -0.83 -8.99
CA GLY A 5 -1.82 -1.76 -7.89
C GLY A 5 -0.81 -2.91 -7.80
N GLY A 6 -0.42 -3.49 -8.94
CA GLY A 6 0.60 -4.54 -9.00
C GLY A 6 1.98 -4.07 -8.53
N ILE A 7 2.39 -2.84 -8.89
CA ILE A 7 3.65 -2.24 -8.43
C ILE A 7 3.60 -2.01 -6.92
N CYS A 8 2.52 -1.45 -6.38
CA CYS A 8 2.35 -1.25 -4.94
C CYS A 8 2.42 -2.59 -4.18
N LEU A 9 1.70 -3.61 -4.65
CA LEU A 9 1.73 -4.95 -4.05
C LEU A 9 3.12 -5.58 -4.11
N LEU A 10 3.84 -5.44 -5.22
CA LEU A 10 5.18 -5.97 -5.38
C LEU A 10 6.16 -5.30 -4.38
N ILE A 11 6.11 -3.97 -4.25
CA ILE A 11 6.94 -3.23 -3.29
C ILE A 11 6.65 -3.67 -1.85
N MET A 12 5.37 -3.78 -1.49
CA MET A 12 4.95 -4.25 -0.17
C MET A 12 5.44 -5.68 0.09
N TYR A 13 5.23 -6.60 -0.85
CA TYR A 13 5.68 -7.99 -0.74
C TYR A 13 7.20 -8.07 -0.55
N MET A 14 7.98 -7.39 -1.38
CA MET A 14 9.44 -7.37 -1.26
C MET A 14 9.91 -6.83 0.10
N ARG A 15 9.25 -5.79 0.62
CA ARG A 15 9.56 -5.21 1.94
C ARG A 15 9.20 -6.16 3.08
N TYR A 16 8.04 -6.81 3.01
CA TYR A 16 7.55 -7.70 4.07
C TYR A 16 8.31 -9.03 4.09
N ALA A 17 8.67 -9.55 2.92
CA ALA A 17 9.47 -10.77 2.79
C ALA A 17 10.90 -10.57 3.32
N ARG A 18 11.51 -9.40 3.09
CA ARG A 18 12.86 -9.09 3.57
C ARG A 18 12.91 -8.75 5.06
N HIS A 19 11.81 -8.27 5.64
CA HIS A 19 11.72 -7.91 7.06
C HIS A 19 10.46 -8.51 7.69
N PRO A 20 10.43 -9.83 7.89
CA PRO A 20 9.25 -10.49 8.44
C PRO A 20 9.03 -10.16 9.92
N GLU A 21 10.07 -9.75 10.65
CA GLU A 21 10.01 -9.37 12.07
C GLU A 21 9.30 -8.03 12.34
N ASP A 22 9.07 -7.22 11.30
CA ASP A 22 8.37 -5.95 11.46
C ASP A 22 6.96 -6.18 12.02
N SER A 23 6.55 -5.31 12.95
CA SER A 23 5.20 -5.36 13.51
C SER A 23 4.16 -5.20 12.40
N ILE A 24 3.02 -5.88 12.55
CA ILE A 24 1.92 -5.81 11.58
C ILE A 24 1.47 -4.35 11.40
N LEU A 25 1.46 -3.57 12.49
CA LEU A 25 1.11 -2.15 12.45
C LEU A 25 2.06 -1.35 11.54
N PHE A 26 3.37 -1.58 11.66
CA PHE A 26 4.36 -0.91 10.82
C PHE A 26 4.23 -1.33 9.35
N LYS A 27 3.96 -2.62 9.08
CA LYS A 27 3.68 -3.11 7.74
C LYS A 27 2.45 -2.39 7.16
N CYS A 28 1.33 -2.34 7.86
CA CYS A 28 0.12 -1.64 7.40
C CYS A 28 0.37 -0.14 7.16
N PHE A 29 1.13 0.51 8.03
CA PHE A 29 1.50 1.91 7.87
C PHE A 29 2.36 2.13 6.61
N PHE A 30 3.36 1.28 6.39
CA PHE A 30 4.18 1.32 5.18
C PHE A 30 3.35 1.10 3.92
N GLY A 31 2.46 0.10 3.93
CA GLY A 31 1.54 -0.18 2.82
C GLY A 31 0.63 0.99 2.48
N MET A 32 0.04 1.62 3.49
CA MET A 32 -0.73 2.86 3.34
C MET A 32 0.10 3.94 2.65
N CYS A 33 1.30 4.24 3.16
CA CYS A 33 2.14 5.28 2.60
C CYS A 33 2.52 5.01 1.14
N VAL A 34 2.86 3.76 0.81
CA VAL A 34 3.19 3.36 -0.58
C VAL A 34 2.00 3.58 -1.49
N ILE A 35 0.82 3.06 -1.13
CA ILE A 35 -0.37 3.17 -1.99
C ILE A 35 -0.76 4.64 -2.17
N THR A 36 -0.85 5.42 -1.08
CA THR A 36 -1.18 6.85 -1.15
C THR A 36 -0.16 7.64 -1.98
N PHE A 37 1.13 7.33 -1.90
CA PHE A 37 2.16 8.00 -2.70
C PHE A 37 2.00 7.74 -4.21
N PHE A 38 1.76 6.49 -4.60
CA PHE A 38 1.54 6.13 -5.99
C PHE A 38 0.20 6.65 -6.52
N GLU A 39 -0.84 6.63 -5.70
CA GLU A 39 -2.15 7.22 -6.01
C GLU A 39 -2.01 8.72 -6.32
N PHE A 40 -1.28 9.46 -5.47
CA PHE A 40 -1.00 10.87 -5.70
C PHE A 40 -0.19 11.11 -6.97
N THR A 41 0.91 10.36 -7.16
CA THR A 41 1.82 10.56 -8.30
C THR A 41 1.12 10.25 -9.62
N VAL A 42 0.41 9.12 -9.69
CA VAL A 42 -0.35 8.75 -10.89
C VAL A 42 -1.50 9.72 -11.10
N GLY A 43 -2.22 10.10 -10.04
CA GLY A 43 -3.28 11.12 -10.09
C GLY A 43 -2.80 12.43 -10.69
N CYS A 44 -1.65 12.96 -10.23
CA CYS A 44 -1.07 14.16 -10.82
C CYS A 44 -0.76 14.00 -12.32
N ILE A 45 -0.22 12.85 -12.75
CA ILE A 45 0.07 12.61 -14.16
C ILE A 45 -1.21 12.53 -14.99
N VAL A 46 -2.20 11.75 -14.55
CA VAL A 46 -3.40 11.48 -15.35
C VAL A 46 -4.44 12.60 -15.29
N ASN A 47 -4.58 13.28 -14.16
CA ASN A 47 -5.60 14.32 -13.98
C ASN A 47 -5.07 15.72 -14.25
N ILE A 48 -3.87 16.06 -13.76
CA ILE A 48 -3.34 17.41 -13.95
C ILE A 48 -2.68 17.53 -15.33
N HIS A 49 -1.92 16.51 -15.75
CA HIS A 49 -1.19 16.59 -17.02
C HIS A 49 -2.03 16.16 -18.23
N LEU A 50 -2.82 15.10 -18.08
CA LEU A 50 -3.59 14.51 -19.18
C LEU A 50 -5.09 14.89 -19.17
N GLY A 51 -5.61 15.41 -18.06
CA GLY A 51 -7.01 15.86 -17.95
C GLY A 51 -8.04 14.73 -17.99
N TRP A 52 -7.69 13.51 -17.57
CA TRP A 52 -8.56 12.34 -17.69
C TRP A 52 -9.56 12.15 -16.54
N GLU A 53 -9.51 13.00 -15.50
CA GLU A 53 -10.43 13.02 -14.34
C GLU A 53 -10.66 11.64 -13.68
N VAL A 54 -9.62 10.80 -13.63
CA VAL A 54 -9.64 9.47 -13.01
C VAL A 54 -9.29 9.57 -11.52
N TRP A 55 -10.14 9.07 -10.63
CA TRP A 55 -9.94 9.18 -9.17
C TRP A 55 -9.97 10.63 -8.67
N ASP A 56 -11.00 11.37 -9.08
CA ASP A 56 -11.22 12.71 -8.58
C ASP A 56 -11.77 12.69 -7.13
N TYR A 57 -10.94 13.13 -6.20
CA TYR A 57 -11.26 13.33 -4.78
C TYR A 57 -11.51 14.81 -4.44
N SER A 58 -11.67 15.70 -5.43
CA SER A 58 -11.82 17.15 -5.20
C SER A 58 -12.98 17.52 -4.27
N HIS A 59 -14.02 16.68 -4.22
CA HIS A 59 -15.18 16.85 -3.33
C HIS A 59 -15.01 16.28 -1.92
N MET A 60 -13.88 15.62 -1.63
CA MET A 60 -13.63 15.01 -0.34
C MET A 60 -12.95 15.98 0.64
N TYR A 61 -13.32 15.89 1.92
CA TYR A 61 -12.71 16.70 2.97
C TYR A 61 -11.22 16.36 3.13
N LEU A 62 -10.38 17.39 3.25
CA LEU A 62 -8.91 17.29 3.34
C LEU A 62 -8.24 16.60 2.14
N ASN A 63 -8.84 16.66 0.95
CA ASN A 63 -8.17 16.19 -0.25
C ASN A 63 -6.89 17.01 -0.55
N LEU A 64 -5.89 16.37 -1.14
CA LEU A 64 -4.68 17.02 -1.64
C LEU A 64 -4.74 17.04 -3.16
N LEU A 65 -4.88 18.24 -3.74
CA LEU A 65 -5.00 18.48 -5.18
C LEU A 65 -6.11 17.66 -5.87
N GLY A 66 -7.11 17.21 -5.12
CA GLY A 66 -8.13 16.29 -5.62
C GLY A 66 -7.62 14.89 -5.97
N GLN A 67 -6.37 14.52 -5.63
CA GLN A 67 -5.75 13.25 -6.06
C GLN A 67 -5.68 12.19 -4.97
N ILE A 68 -5.60 12.60 -3.71
CA ILE A 68 -5.67 11.72 -2.55
C ILE A 68 -6.50 12.37 -1.46
N CYS A 69 -7.01 11.58 -0.51
CA CYS A 69 -7.55 12.10 0.73
C CYS A 69 -7.30 11.18 1.94
N PRO A 70 -7.32 11.72 3.17
CA PRO A 70 -6.99 10.97 4.38
C PRO A 70 -7.92 9.78 4.64
N SER A 71 -9.21 9.89 4.29
CA SER A 71 -10.19 8.82 4.49
C SER A 71 -9.86 7.58 3.67
N TYR A 72 -9.48 7.75 2.40
CA TYR A 72 -9.05 6.63 1.55
C TYR A 72 -7.68 6.11 1.94
N SER A 73 -6.77 6.98 2.36
CA SER A 73 -5.48 6.56 2.94
C SER A 73 -5.69 5.66 4.18
N ALA A 74 -6.63 5.99 5.06
CA ALA A 74 -7.01 5.12 6.17
C ALA A 74 -7.62 3.79 5.68
N GLY A 75 -8.37 3.79 4.58
CA GLY A 75 -8.81 2.57 3.89
C GLY A 75 -7.64 1.70 3.44
N TRP A 76 -6.60 2.29 2.85
CA TRP A 76 -5.39 1.57 2.43
C TRP A 76 -4.61 0.96 3.61
N PHE A 77 -4.63 1.60 4.77
CA PHE A 77 -4.08 1.03 5.99
C PHE A 77 -4.79 -0.27 6.38
N LEU A 78 -6.12 -0.28 6.35
CA LEU A 78 -6.91 -1.47 6.67
C LEU A 78 -6.74 -2.56 5.60
N LEU A 79 -6.71 -2.19 4.32
CA LEU A 79 -6.49 -3.14 3.21
C LEU A 79 -5.07 -3.71 3.17
N SER A 80 -4.10 -3.04 3.80
CA SER A 80 -2.73 -3.56 3.94
C SER A 80 -2.64 -4.69 4.98
N LEU A 81 -3.62 -4.82 5.87
CA LEU A 81 -3.66 -5.85 6.91
C LEU A 81 -3.66 -7.29 6.37
N PRO A 82 -4.54 -7.70 5.44
CA PRO A 82 -4.51 -9.06 4.90
C PRO A 82 -3.17 -9.37 4.22
N VAL A 83 -2.58 -8.42 3.49
CA VAL A 83 -1.27 -8.60 2.85
C VAL A 83 -0.18 -8.81 3.91
N ALA A 84 -0.18 -7.99 4.96
CA ALA A 84 0.76 -8.10 6.07
C ALA A 84 0.61 -9.45 6.81
N LEU A 85 -0.62 -9.90 7.05
CA LEU A 85 -0.91 -11.18 7.71
C LEU A 85 -0.45 -12.37 6.86
N VAL A 86 -0.78 -12.40 5.58
CA VAL A 86 -0.38 -13.48 4.67
C VAL A 86 1.14 -13.57 4.57
N CYS A 87 1.84 -12.45 4.40
CA CYS A 87 3.30 -12.44 4.31
C CYS A 87 3.96 -12.85 5.64
N SER A 88 3.37 -12.48 6.77
CA SER A 88 3.88 -12.87 8.10
C SER A 88 3.64 -14.35 8.39
N ALA A 89 2.48 -14.89 7.96
CA ALA A 89 2.16 -16.30 8.06
C ALA A 89 3.03 -17.16 7.14
N ALA A 90 3.36 -16.68 5.94
CA ALA A 90 4.23 -17.38 5.00
C ALA A 90 5.70 -17.44 5.47
N GLY A 91 6.18 -16.43 6.20
CA GLY A 91 7.53 -16.43 6.79
C GLY A 91 7.66 -17.16 8.14
N ALA A 92 6.56 -17.64 8.73
CA ALA A 92 6.56 -18.42 9.97
C ALA A 92 6.97 -19.91 9.81
N PRO A 93 6.53 -20.66 8.77
CA PRO A 93 6.88 -22.07 8.60
C PRO A 93 8.38 -22.28 8.32
N GLU A 94 9.02 -21.42 7.53
CA GLU A 94 10.46 -21.52 7.21
C GLU A 94 11.35 -21.39 8.46
N ARG A 95 10.96 -20.51 9.39
CA ARG A 95 11.69 -20.28 10.65
C ARG A 95 11.58 -21.44 11.65
N ARG A 96 10.46 -22.17 11.63
CA ARG A 96 10.28 -23.35 12.49
C ARG A 96 11.17 -24.51 12.08
N ILE A 97 11.49 -24.61 10.78
CA ILE A 97 12.38 -25.64 10.24
C ILE A 97 13.82 -25.28 10.56
N ALA A 98 14.24 -24.03 10.34
CA ALA A 98 15.61 -23.57 10.62
C ALA A 98 15.97 -23.50 12.12
N ALA A 99 14.99 -23.36 13.03
CA ALA A 99 15.22 -23.40 14.47
C ALA A 99 15.13 -24.82 15.08
N ALA A 100 14.81 -25.83 14.27
CA ALA A 100 14.76 -27.23 14.65
C ALA A 100 16.01 -28.02 14.21
N GLU A 101 16.96 -27.36 13.55
CA GLU A 101 18.32 -27.85 13.21
C GLU A 101 19.36 -27.27 14.17
#